data_AF-A0A813F943-F1
#
_entry.id   AF-A0A813F943-F1
#
_cell.length_a   1.000
_cell.length_b   1.000
_cell.length_c   1.000
_cell.angle_alpha   90.00
_cell.angle_beta   90.00
_cell.angle_gamma   90.00
#
_symmetry.space_group_name_H-M   'P 1'
#
loop_
_entity.id
_entity.type
_entity.pdbx_description
1 polymer ?
#
loop_
_entity_poly.entity_id
_entity_poly.type
_entity_poly.pdbx_seq_one_letter_code
_entity_poly.pdbx_strand_id
1 'polypeptide(L)'
;ERKQWDTASESRLLQPASEDDELSEEVFHMVYLCPRPFWDREVLKRQWKVPLDGPNGQGHALISRSFEDATLLSGDPGNVRAVVHKAGSLLRPLCSGGATDESTASARGVELTNCSQIDFGGLMPSWAQTQLSAMIVSK
;
A
#
# COMPACT_ATOMS: atom_id res chain seq x y z
N GLU A 1 -15.63 -1.08 -0.84
CA GLU A 1 -14.99 -0.25 -1.89
C GLU A 1 -13.81 -0.97 -2.57
N ARG A 2 -12.70 -1.29 -1.88
CA ARG A 2 -11.54 -1.99 -2.50
C ARG A 2 -11.89 -3.28 -3.26
N LYS A 3 -12.73 -4.14 -2.67
CA LYS A 3 -13.20 -5.40 -3.31
C LYS A 3 -13.89 -5.22 -4.66
N GLN A 4 -14.35 -4.01 -5.00
CA GLN A 4 -15.09 -3.76 -6.25
C GLN A 4 -14.16 -3.63 -7.46
N TRP A 5 -12.92 -3.19 -7.26
CA TRP A 5 -11.96 -2.97 -8.35
C TRP A 5 -10.68 -3.80 -8.21
N ASP A 6 -10.32 -4.23 -6.99
CA ASP A 6 -9.14 -5.05 -6.76
C ASP A 6 -9.47 -6.54 -6.70
N THR A 7 -9.44 -7.20 -7.85
CA THR A 7 -9.66 -8.65 -7.98
C THR A 7 -8.41 -9.49 -7.72
N ALA A 8 -7.23 -8.87 -7.55
CA ALA A 8 -5.96 -9.58 -7.38
C ALA A 8 -5.47 -9.60 -5.94
N SER A 9 -6.19 -8.95 -5.03
CA SER A 9 -5.87 -9.01 -3.61
C SER A 9 -7.10 -8.94 -2.72
N GLU A 10 -6.97 -9.56 -1.56
CA GLU A 10 -7.91 -9.41 -0.46
C GLU A 10 -7.26 -8.57 0.64
N SER A 11 -8.03 -7.68 1.25
CA SER A 11 -7.55 -6.82 2.33
C SER A 11 -8.57 -6.79 3.45
N ARG A 12 -8.11 -7.04 4.68
CA ARG A 12 -8.91 -7.00 5.91
C ARG A 12 -8.21 -6.13 6.94
N LEU A 13 -8.91 -5.11 7.43
CA LEU A 13 -8.48 -4.33 8.59
C LEU A 13 -8.61 -5.23 9.84
N LEU A 14 -7.51 -5.38 10.58
CA LEU A 14 -7.47 -6.14 11.83
C LEU A 14 -7.60 -5.22 13.04
N GLN A 15 -6.92 -4.06 12.99
CA GLN A 15 -6.97 -3.07 14.06
C GLN A 15 -7.08 -1.68 13.43
N PRO A 16 -8.12 -0.89 13.76
CA PRO A 16 -8.23 0.50 13.32
C PRO A 16 -7.24 1.38 14.08
N ALA A 17 -7.01 2.58 13.55
CA ALA A 17 -6.29 3.63 14.26
C ALA A 17 -6.96 4.00 15.58
N SER A 18 -6.15 4.24 16.60
CA SER A 18 -6.60 4.85 17.85
C SER A 18 -6.91 6.32 17.62
N GLU A 19 -7.93 6.87 18.28
CA GLU A 19 -8.26 8.30 18.19
C GLU A 19 -7.12 9.19 18.72
N ASP A 20 -6.33 8.67 19.67
CA ASP A 20 -5.18 9.36 20.27
C ASP A 20 -3.88 9.20 19.47
N ASP A 21 -3.89 8.46 18.34
CA ASP A 21 -2.69 8.22 17.54
C ASP A 21 -2.51 9.27 16.44
N GLU A 22 -1.51 10.13 16.63
CA GLU A 22 -1.12 11.18 15.70
C GLU A 22 -0.81 10.66 14.28
N LEU A 23 -0.29 9.44 14.15
CA LEU A 23 0.08 8.85 12.86
C LEU A 23 -1.00 7.95 12.26
N SER A 24 -2.12 7.77 12.97
CA SER A 24 -3.26 6.94 12.59
C SER A 24 -2.82 5.55 12.11
N GLU A 25 -2.08 4.81 12.95
CA GLU A 25 -1.61 3.46 12.66
C GLU A 25 -2.77 2.47 12.52
N GLU A 26 -2.87 1.81 11.38
CA GLU A 26 -3.83 0.76 11.10
C GLU A 26 -3.10 -0.56 10.82
N VAL A 27 -3.66 -1.69 11.27
CA VAL A 27 -3.12 -3.02 10.99
C VAL A 27 -3.98 -3.75 9.97
N PHE A 28 -3.35 -4.24 8.92
CA PHE A 28 -3.98 -4.97 7.83
C PHE A 28 -3.43 -6.38 7.66
N HIS A 29 -4.34 -7.30 7.39
CA HIS A 29 -4.06 -8.56 6.73
C HIS A 29 -4.38 -8.42 5.24
N MET A 30 -3.39 -8.69 4.39
CA MET A 30 -3.53 -8.63 2.95
C MET A 30 -3.12 -9.95 2.32
N VAL A 31 -3.88 -10.44 1.35
CA VAL A 31 -3.56 -11.65 0.57
C VAL A 31 -3.42 -11.25 -0.89
N TYR A 32 -2.26 -11.48 -1.49
CA TYR A 32 -2.05 -11.35 -2.93
C TYR A 32 -2.37 -12.68 -3.61
N LEU A 33 -3.37 -12.65 -4.48
CA LEU A 33 -3.79 -13.82 -5.26
C LEU A 33 -2.77 -14.03 -6.38
N CYS A 34 -2.07 -15.15 -6.34
CA CYS A 34 -1.02 -15.47 -7.29
C CYS A 34 -1.58 -16.36 -8.41
N PRO A 35 -1.11 -16.17 -9.66
CA PRO A 35 -1.48 -17.07 -10.73
C PRO A 35 -0.93 -18.47 -10.43
N ARG A 36 -1.73 -19.49 -10.75
CA ARG A 36 -1.27 -20.90 -10.68
C ARG A 36 0.00 -21.06 -11.53
N PRO A 37 1.00 -21.85 -11.08
CA PRO A 37 0.95 -22.78 -9.95
C PRO A 37 1.41 -22.18 -8.60
N PHE A 38 1.65 -20.87 -8.50
CA PHE A 38 2.13 -20.28 -7.26
C PHE A 38 1.03 -20.23 -6.20
N TRP A 39 1.38 -20.50 -4.94
CA TRP A 39 0.50 -20.25 -3.81
C TRP A 39 0.26 -18.75 -3.63
N ASP A 40 -0.79 -18.38 -2.92
CA ASP A 40 -1.06 -16.99 -2.59
C ASP A 40 -0.07 -16.47 -1.54
N ARG A 41 -0.01 -15.15 -1.40
CA ARG A 41 0.92 -14.48 -0.49
C ARG A 41 0.19 -13.67 0.55
N GLU A 42 0.27 -14.11 1.80
CA GLU A 42 -0.28 -13.36 2.92
C GLU A 42 0.76 -12.37 3.48
N VAL A 43 0.28 -11.21 3.89
CA VAL A 43 1.06 -10.13 4.48
C VAL A 43 0.31 -9.62 5.69
N LEU A 44 0.98 -9.62 6.84
CA LEU A 44 0.62 -8.80 7.98
C LEU A 44 1.42 -7.50 7.91
N LYS A 45 0.74 -6.36 7.92
CA LYS A 45 1.39 -5.06 7.85
C LYS A 45 0.67 -4.03 8.70
N ARG A 46 1.44 -3.04 9.14
CA ARG A 46 0.95 -1.79 9.70
C ARG A 46 1.08 -0.70 8.64
N GLN A 47 0.16 0.25 8.69
CA GLN A 47 0.05 1.34 7.75
C GLN A 47 -0.19 2.64 8.52
N TRP A 48 0.53 3.70 8.14
CA TRP A 48 0.38 5.03 8.71
C TRP A 48 -0.06 5.99 7.62
N LYS A 49 -0.86 6.99 8.01
CA LYS A 49 -1.25 8.09 7.14
C LYS A 49 -0.58 9.37 7.63
N VAL A 50 0.42 9.82 6.89
CA VAL A 50 1.25 10.97 7.27
C VAL A 50 0.91 12.15 6.36
N PRO A 51 0.54 13.33 6.91
CA PRO A 51 0.38 14.53 6.09
C PRO A 51 1.74 14.96 5.52
N LEU A 52 1.74 15.43 4.27
CA LEU A 52 2.92 15.96 3.62
C LEU A 52 2.73 17.44 3.33
N ASP A 53 3.53 18.28 3.98
CA ASP A 53 3.59 19.69 3.64
C ASP A 53 4.57 19.90 2.47
N GLY A 54 4.11 20.61 1.45
CA GLY A 54 4.91 20.90 0.28
C GLY A 54 4.64 22.29 -0.28
N PRO A 55 5.54 22.81 -1.14
CA PRO A 55 5.38 24.11 -1.77
C PRO A 55 4.14 24.21 -2.66
N ASN A 56 3.56 23.06 -3.03
CA ASN A 56 2.42 22.93 -3.93
C ASN A 56 1.10 22.62 -3.20
N GLY A 57 1.07 22.70 -1.87
CA GLY A 57 -0.08 22.38 -1.02
C GLY A 57 0.10 21.12 -0.19
N GLN A 58 -0.97 20.72 0.51
CA GLN A 58 -0.99 19.57 1.40
C GLN A 58 -1.21 18.27 0.61
N GLY A 59 -0.27 17.34 0.76
CA GLY A 59 -0.35 15.98 0.27
C GLY A 59 -0.50 14.97 1.42
N HIS A 60 -0.51 13.69 1.06
CA HIS A 60 -0.52 12.60 2.05
C HIS A 60 0.42 11.48 1.62
N ALA A 61 1.06 10.85 2.59
CA ALA A 61 1.79 9.60 2.42
C ALA A 61 1.05 8.47 3.15
N LEU A 62 0.86 7.36 2.47
CA LEU A 62 0.52 6.09 3.09
C LEU A 62 1.79 5.26 3.18
N ILE A 63 2.31 5.06 4.38
CA ILE A 63 3.53 4.29 4.62
C ILE A 63 3.11 2.95 5.19
N SER A 64 3.70 1.84 4.74
CA SER A 64 3.42 0.54 5.33
C SER A 64 4.65 -0.35 5.43
N ARG A 65 4.63 -1.22 6.44
CA ARG A 65 5.70 -2.17 6.72
C ARG A 65 5.13 -3.42 7.41
N SER A 66 5.71 -4.58 7.06
CA SER A 66 5.37 -5.84 7.71
C SER A 66 5.92 -5.94 9.12
N PHE A 67 5.23 -6.71 9.95
CA PHE A 67 5.66 -7.11 11.27
C PHE A 67 5.14 -8.51 11.58
N GLU A 68 5.63 -9.08 12.68
CA GLU A 68 5.25 -10.41 13.14
C GLU A 68 4.40 -10.28 14.39
N ASP A 69 3.22 -10.92 14.36
CA ASP A 69 2.35 -11.09 15.52
C ASP A 69 1.48 -12.34 15.29
N ALA A 70 1.80 -13.41 16.01
CA ALA A 70 1.08 -14.68 15.90
C ALA A 70 -0.34 -14.62 16.50
N THR A 71 -0.63 -13.63 17.37
CA THR A 71 -1.96 -13.44 17.95
C THR A 71 -2.92 -12.82 16.94
N LEU A 72 -2.41 -11.95 16.07
CA LEU A 72 -3.17 -11.32 15.00
C LEU A 72 -3.25 -12.16 13.73
N LEU A 73 -2.17 -12.88 13.41
CA LEU A 73 -2.12 -13.77 12.24
C LEU A 73 -1.14 -14.92 12.47
N SER A 74 -1.67 -16.06 12.93
CA SER A 74 -0.92 -17.30 13.21
C SER A 74 -0.31 -17.98 11.98
N GLY A 75 -0.63 -17.49 10.79
CA GLY A 75 -0.20 -18.05 9.51
C GLY A 75 -1.17 -19.11 8.98
N ASP A 76 -1.42 -19.07 7.67
CA ASP A 76 -2.22 -20.05 6.95
C ASP A 76 -1.31 -20.97 6.13
N PRO A 77 -1.29 -22.30 6.33
CA PRO A 77 -0.49 -23.22 5.52
C PRO A 77 -0.86 -23.22 4.03
N GLY A 78 -2.03 -22.71 3.64
CA GLY A 78 -2.42 -22.49 2.25
C GLY A 78 -1.70 -21.32 1.56
N ASN A 79 -1.10 -20.42 2.35
CA ASN A 79 -0.46 -19.21 1.87
C ASN A 79 1.02 -19.19 2.26
N VAL A 80 1.84 -18.52 1.45
CA VAL A 80 3.23 -18.25 1.81
C VAL A 80 3.30 -16.84 2.41
N ARG A 81 3.96 -16.71 3.57
CA ARG A 81 4.15 -15.42 4.22
C ARG A 81 5.10 -14.54 3.40
N ALA A 82 4.58 -13.42 2.90
CA ALA A 82 5.36 -12.37 2.27
C ALA A 82 5.66 -11.25 3.28
N VAL A 83 6.77 -10.54 3.04
CA VAL A 83 7.29 -9.48 3.90
C VAL A 83 7.41 -8.19 3.10
N VAL A 84 6.63 -7.19 3.49
CA VAL A 84 6.80 -5.82 2.99
C VAL A 84 7.87 -5.14 3.83
N HIS A 85 9.08 -5.04 3.30
CA HIS A 85 10.17 -4.36 4.00
C HIS A 85 9.86 -2.87 4.14
N LYS A 86 9.43 -2.26 3.04
CA LYS A 86 9.05 -0.84 2.95
C LYS A 86 8.05 -0.69 1.81
N ALA A 87 6.94 0.00 2.04
CA ALA A 87 6.07 0.46 0.97
C ALA A 87 5.52 1.84 1.30
N GLY A 88 5.35 2.66 0.27
CA GLY A 88 4.91 4.04 0.38
C GLY A 88 4.11 4.45 -0.85
N SER A 89 2.97 5.10 -0.62
CA SER A 89 2.20 5.79 -1.66
C SER A 89 2.13 7.26 -1.30
N LEU A 90 2.68 8.13 -2.15
CA LEU A 90 2.66 9.58 -1.96
C LEU A 90 1.63 10.17 -2.91
N LEU A 91 0.68 10.92 -2.36
CA LEU A 91 -0.33 11.67 -3.08
C LEU A 91 -0.03 13.15 -2.93
N ARG A 92 0.31 13.81 -4.04
CA ARG A 92 0.65 15.24 -4.06
C ARG A 92 -0.21 15.99 -5.06
N PRO A 93 -0.72 17.19 -4.72
CA PRO A 93 -1.36 18.04 -5.71
C PRO A 93 -0.40 18.42 -6.84
N LEU A 94 -0.86 18.34 -8.09
CA LEU A 94 -0.13 18.91 -9.22
C LEU A 94 -0.34 20.43 -9.24
N CYS A 95 0.75 21.19 -9.13
CA CYS A 95 0.69 22.63 -9.33
C CYS A 95 0.27 22.95 -10.77
N SER A 96 -0.73 23.81 -10.94
CA SER A 96 -0.91 24.51 -12.21
C SER A 96 0.23 25.50 -12.34
N GLY A 97 1.27 25.14 -13.09
CA GLY A 97 2.37 26.06 -13.38
C GLY A 97 1.83 27.39 -13.93
N GLY A 98 2.10 28.49 -13.21
CA GLY A 98 2.07 29.84 -13.75
C GLY A 98 0.71 30.47 -14.07
N ALA A 99 -0.30 30.38 -13.20
CA ALA A 99 -1.46 31.28 -13.30
C ALA A 99 -1.50 32.23 -12.09
N THR A 100 -1.05 33.46 -12.32
CA THR A 100 -1.14 34.63 -11.43
C THR A 100 -2.57 35.13 -11.20
N ASP A 101 -3.57 34.26 -11.26
CA ASP A 101 -4.97 34.62 -11.01
C ASP A 101 -5.47 33.89 -9.78
N GLU A 102 -5.60 34.64 -8.68
CA GLU A 102 -6.13 34.23 -7.37
C GLU A 102 -7.62 33.84 -7.38
N SER A 103 -8.20 33.53 -8.54
CA SER A 103 -9.59 33.09 -8.65
C SER A 103 -9.63 31.70 -9.27
N THR A 104 -9.94 30.70 -8.45
CA THR A 104 -10.14 29.26 -8.75
C THR A 104 -8.87 28.38 -8.81
N ALA A 105 -8.18 28.26 -7.67
CA ALA A 105 -7.18 27.22 -7.40
C ALA A 105 -7.83 25.82 -7.32
N SER A 106 -8.37 25.32 -8.42
CA SER A 106 -8.73 23.91 -8.56
C SER A 106 -7.46 23.15 -8.93
N ALA A 107 -6.95 22.31 -8.03
CA ALA A 107 -5.82 21.42 -8.33
C ALA A 107 -6.16 20.60 -9.58
N ARG A 108 -5.39 20.78 -10.67
CA ARG A 108 -5.71 20.17 -11.98
C ARG A 108 -5.48 18.65 -12.02
N GLY A 109 -4.91 18.09 -10.96
CA GLY A 109 -4.70 16.66 -10.82
C GLY A 109 -3.89 16.33 -9.57
N VAL A 110 -3.66 15.04 -9.36
CA VAL A 110 -2.85 14.51 -8.27
C VAL A 110 -1.76 13.65 -8.88
N GLU A 111 -0.54 13.84 -8.40
CA GLU A 111 0.57 12.94 -8.65
C GLU A 111 0.53 11.82 -7.60
N LEU A 112 0.49 10.57 -8.08
CA LEU A 112 0.62 9.39 -7.26
C LEU A 112 1.98 8.76 -7.50
N THR A 113 2.82 8.69 -6.46
CA THR A 113 4.09 7.97 -6.49
C THR A 113 4.00 6.74 -5.60
N ASN A 114 4.17 5.55 -6.19
CA ASN A 114 4.19 4.29 -5.46
C ASN A 114 5.60 3.73 -5.41
N CYS A 115 6.04 3.32 -4.22
CA CYS A 115 7.31 2.64 -4.00
C CYS A 115 7.05 1.41 -3.12
N SER A 116 7.52 0.25 -3.52
CA SER A 116 7.36 -0.97 -2.73
C SER A 116 8.60 -1.85 -2.82
N GLN A 117 8.99 -2.41 -1.68
CA GLN A 117 10.01 -3.43 -1.53
C GLN A 117 9.36 -4.60 -0.79
N ILE A 118 9.03 -5.64 -1.55
CA ILE A 118 8.30 -6.82 -1.06
C ILE A 118 9.17 -8.05 -1.33
N ASP A 119 9.41 -8.82 -0.28
CA ASP A 119 9.88 -10.19 -0.41
C ASP A 119 8.66 -11.12 -0.38
N PHE A 120 8.41 -11.82 -1.48
CA PHE A 120 7.29 -12.73 -1.58
C PHE A 120 7.56 -14.10 -0.93
N GLY A 121 8.80 -14.40 -0.54
CA GLY A 121 9.16 -15.68 0.06
C GLY A 121 8.92 -16.90 -0.84
N GLY A 122 9.18 -18.08 -0.26
CA GLY A 122 9.04 -19.37 -0.93
C GLY A 122 10.01 -19.56 -2.10
N LEU A 123 9.77 -20.61 -2.89
CA LEU A 123 10.59 -20.97 -4.05
C LEU A 123 10.06 -20.31 -5.33
N MET A 124 10.06 -18.97 -5.36
CA MET A 124 9.57 -18.21 -6.51
C MET A 124 10.70 -17.67 -7.37
N PRO A 125 10.75 -18.01 -8.68
CA PRO A 125 11.80 -17.50 -9.56
C PRO A 125 11.66 -15.99 -9.79
N SER A 126 12.79 -15.33 -10.07
CA SER A 126 12.88 -13.87 -10.20
C SER A 126 11.95 -13.28 -11.27
N TRP A 127 11.72 -13.98 -12.38
CA TRP A 127 10.79 -13.54 -13.42
C TRP A 127 9.34 -13.46 -12.88
N ALA A 128 8.93 -14.41 -12.04
CA ALA A 128 7.60 -14.45 -11.45
C ALA A 128 7.44 -13.37 -10.36
N GLN A 129 8.49 -13.14 -9.56
CA GLN A 129 8.54 -12.03 -8.61
C GLN A 129 8.37 -10.68 -9.32
N THR A 130 9.05 -10.48 -10.45
CA THR A 130 8.94 -9.26 -11.25
C THR A 130 7.51 -9.06 -11.77
N GLN A 131 6.89 -10.13 -12.29
CA GLN A 131 5.51 -10.08 -12.78
C GLN A 131 4.50 -9.77 -11.67
N LEU A 132 4.65 -10.40 -10.50
CA LEU A 132 3.81 -10.12 -9.33
C LEU A 132 3.96 -8.69 -8.82
N SER A 133 5.19 -8.20 -8.71
CA SER A 133 5.46 -6.80 -8.36
C SER A 133 4.79 -5.83 -9.33
N ALA A 134 4.84 -6.10 -10.63
CA ALA A 134 4.16 -5.28 -11.62
C ALA A 134 2.64 -5.26 -11.41
N MET A 135 2.01 -6.42 -11.17
CA MET A 135 0.56 -6.52 -10.93
C MET A 135 0.10 -5.79 -9.67
N ILE A 136 0.95 -5.67 -8.65
CA ILE A 136 0.64 -4.95 -7.41
C ILE A 136 0.71 -3.43 -7.60
N VAL A 137 1.63 -2.94 -8.45
CA VAL A 137 1.87 -1.49 -8.64
C VAL A 137 1.01 -0.91 -9.76
N SER A 138 0.66 -1.69 -10.78
CA SER A 138 -0.01 -1.21 -12.00
C SER A 138 -1.53 -1.00 -11.88
N LYS A 139 -2.06 -0.85 -10.65
CA LYS A 139 -3.50 -0.68 -10.41
C LYS A 139 -3.81 0.63 -9.70
#